data_AF-A0A0F9M3C0-F1
#
_entry.id   AF-A0A0F9M3C0-F1
#
_cell.length_a   1.000
_cell.length_b   1.000
_cell.length_c   1.000
_cell.angle_alpha   90.00
_cell.angle_beta   90.00
_cell.angle_gamma   90.00
#
_symmetry.space_group_name_H-M   'P 1'
#
loop_
_entity.id
_entity.type
_entity.pdbx_description
1 polymer ?
#
loop_
_entity_poly.entity_id
_entity_poly.type
_entity_poly.pdbx_seq_one_letter_code
_entity_poly.pdbx_strand_id
1 'polypeptide(L)'
;MKSFKFVVVLMSSVALLASYIILLYTFFSAYLSPSKAVYVSINNLGEANLELVFLMATIPCIIYYVRCFSWSSKKREIWFSETV
;
A
#
# COMPACT_ATOMS: atom_id res chain seq x y z
N MET A 1 -5.08 11.32 -24.69
CA MET A 1 -3.99 11.15 -23.69
C MET A 1 -4.40 11.20 -22.21
N LYS A 2 -5.53 11.82 -21.80
CA LYS A 2 -5.93 11.89 -20.36
C LYS A 2 -6.29 10.52 -19.74
N SER A 3 -6.86 9.60 -20.53
CA SER A 3 -7.25 8.26 -20.06
C SER A 3 -6.05 7.36 -19.71
N PHE A 4 -4.96 7.42 -20.48
CA PHE A 4 -3.77 6.60 -20.21
C PHE A 4 -3.10 6.95 -18.87
N LYS A 5 -2.96 8.24 -18.55
CA LYS A 5 -2.43 8.68 -17.25
C LYS A 5 -3.28 8.21 -16.08
N PHE A 6 -4.60 8.14 -16.27
CA PHE A 6 -5.53 7.66 -15.24
C PHE A 6 -5.33 6.16 -14.94
N VAL A 7 -5.27 5.32 -15.98
CA VAL A 7 -5.05 3.88 -15.85
C VAL A 7 -3.72 3.59 -15.17
N VAL A 8 -2.64 4.26 -15.59
CA VAL A 8 -1.31 4.10 -14.98
C VAL A 8 -1.35 4.40 -13.48
N VAL A 9 -1.92 5.55 -13.07
CA VAL A 9 -1.96 5.92 -11.65
C VAL A 9 -2.87 4.99 -10.83
N LEU A 10 -3.97 4.49 -11.42
CA LEU A 10 -4.81 3.49 -10.77
C LEU A 10 -4.05 2.19 -10.52
N MET A 11 -3.36 1.66 -11.53
CA MET A 11 -2.56 0.45 -11.40
C MET A 11 -1.42 0.64 -10.40
N SER A 12 -0.73 1.78 -10.41
CA SER A 12 0.30 2.11 -9.42
C SER A 12 -0.26 2.18 -8.01
N SER A 13 -1.46 2.75 -7.82
CA SER A 13 -2.10 2.84 -6.50
C SER A 13 -2.50 1.46 -5.96
N VAL A 14 -3.03 0.59 -6.82
CA VAL A 14 -3.38 -0.80 -6.45
C VAL A 14 -2.12 -1.60 -6.13
N ALA A 15 -1.07 -1.48 -6.95
CA ALA A 15 0.21 -2.15 -6.72
C ALA A 15 0.86 -1.70 -5.40
N LEU A 16 0.81 -0.40 -5.09
CA LEU A 16 1.33 0.16 -3.86
C LEU A 16 0.56 -0.33 -2.62
N LEU A 17 -0.77 -0.41 -2.70
CA LEU A 17 -1.58 -0.96 -1.61
C LEU A 17 -1.31 -2.46 -1.40
N ALA A 18 -1.22 -3.22 -2.49
CA ALA A 18 -0.96 -4.66 -2.43
C ALA A 18 0.42 -4.98 -1.85
N SER A 19 1.47 -4.29 -2.31
CA SER A 19 2.82 -4.46 -1.77
C SER A 19 2.91 -4.08 -0.30
N TYR A 20 2.22 -3.01 0.10
CA TYR A 20 2.14 -2.57 1.49
C TYR A 20 1.49 -3.60 2.41
N ILE A 21 0.39 -4.22 1.98
CA ILE A 21 -0.27 -5.31 2.72
C ILE A 21 0.65 -6.52 2.86
N ILE A 22 1.35 -6.90 1.79
CA ILE A 22 2.28 -8.04 1.80
C ILE A 22 3.44 -7.76 2.77
N LEU A 23 4.02 -6.56 2.74
CA LEU A 23 5.07 -6.17 3.68
C LEU A 23 4.56 -6.23 5.12
N LEU A 24 3.41 -5.63 5.39
CA LEU A 24 2.83 -5.61 6.74
C LEU A 24 2.57 -7.03 7.27
N TYR A 25 2.02 -7.91 6.43
CA TYR A 25 1.81 -9.31 6.79
C TYR A 25 3.13 -10.04 7.04
N THR A 26 4.13 -9.81 6.20
CA THR A 26 5.45 -10.43 6.29
C THR A 26 6.15 -10.07 7.60
N PHE A 27 6.21 -8.77 7.93
CA PHE A 27 6.79 -8.29 9.19
C PHE A 27 5.99 -8.71 10.41
N PHE A 28 4.65 -8.69 10.33
CA PHE A 28 3.79 -9.15 11.41
C PHE A 28 3.93 -10.66 11.67
N SER A 29 4.08 -11.46 10.61
CA SER A 29 4.34 -12.90 10.74
C SER A 29 5.72 -13.18 11.34
N ALA A 30 6.75 -12.41 10.94
CA ALA A 30 8.08 -12.48 11.53
C ALA A 30 8.07 -12.10 13.03
N TYR A 31 7.27 -11.09 13.41
CA TYR A 31 7.06 -10.68 14.80
C TYR A 31 6.41 -11.79 15.65
N LEU A 32 5.32 -12.40 15.16
CA LEU A 32 4.58 -13.45 15.88
C LEU A 32 5.31 -14.79 15.92
N SER A 33 6.13 -15.08 14.92
CA SER A 33 6.83 -16.36 14.78
C SER A 33 8.30 -16.12 14.43
N PRO A 34 9.15 -15.80 15.42
CA PRO A 34 10.58 -15.52 15.20
C PRO A 34 11.33 -16.70 14.54
N SER A 35 10.85 -17.93 14.68
CA SER A 35 11.37 -19.11 13.96
C SER A 35 11.18 -19.03 12.44
N LYS A 36 10.14 -18.34 11.97
CA LYS A 36 9.90 -18.05 10.54
C LYS A 36 10.63 -16.79 10.07
N ALA A 37 10.97 -15.87 10.98
CA ALA A 37 11.77 -14.69 10.66
C ALA A 37 13.18 -15.06 10.13
N VAL A 38 13.74 -16.18 10.63
CA VAL A 38 15.02 -16.74 10.15
C VAL A 38 14.94 -17.18 8.67
N TYR A 39 13.80 -17.73 8.25
CA TYR A 39 13.58 -18.14 6.84
C TYR A 39 13.52 -16.95 5.88
N VAL A 40 13.14 -15.77 6.37
CA VAL A 40 13.01 -14.56 5.54
C VAL A 40 14.17 -13.58 5.78
N SER A 41 15.16 -13.93 6.62
CA SER A 41 16.31 -13.08 6.99
C SER A 41 15.94 -11.67 7.50
N ILE A 42 14.68 -11.47 7.92
CA ILE A 42 14.13 -10.15 8.30
C ILE A 42 14.67 -9.69 9.66
N ASN A 43 15.09 -10.62 10.50
CA ASN A 43 15.41 -10.34 11.90
C ASN A 43 16.83 -10.74 12.30
N ASN A 44 17.80 -10.62 11.38
CA ASN A 44 19.20 -10.95 11.70
C ASN A 44 19.83 -10.00 12.73
N LEU A 45 19.29 -8.78 12.89
CA LEU A 45 19.80 -7.74 13.80
C LEU A 45 18.77 -7.25 14.85
N GLY A 46 17.61 -7.91 14.97
CA GLY A 46 16.52 -7.41 15.85
C GLY A 46 15.72 -6.25 15.26
N GLU A 47 15.97 -5.89 14.00
CA GLU A 47 15.41 -4.71 13.31
C GLU A 47 13.95 -4.87 12.88
N ALA A 48 13.45 -6.12 12.80
CA ALA A 48 12.09 -6.42 12.35
C ALA A 48 11.00 -5.71 13.16
N ASN A 49 11.24 -5.49 14.45
CA ASN A 49 10.29 -4.78 15.33
C ASN A 49 10.24 -3.28 14.99
N LEU A 50 11.40 -2.68 14.73
CA LEU A 50 11.53 -1.26 14.42
C LEU A 50 10.96 -0.96 13.02
N GLU A 51 11.25 -1.83 12.05
CA GLU A 51 10.67 -1.76 10.71
C GLU A 51 9.15 -1.94 10.71
N LEU A 52 8.61 -2.87 11.52
CA LEU A 52 7.17 -3.03 11.68
C LEU A 52 6.51 -1.77 12.28
N VAL A 53 7.14 -1.14 13.26
CA VAL A 53 6.64 0.11 13.87
C VAL A 53 6.61 1.25 12.84
N PHE A 54 7.68 1.40 12.04
CA PHE A 54 7.70 2.39 10.96
C PHE A 54 6.64 2.09 9.90
N LEU A 55 6.47 0.81 9.53
CA LEU A 55 5.39 0.41 8.62
C LEU A 55 4.04 0.82 9.22
N MET A 56 3.73 0.44 10.46
CA MET A 56 2.47 0.78 11.11
C MET A 56 2.23 2.29 11.20
N ALA A 57 3.27 3.09 11.47
CA ALA A 57 3.18 4.55 11.51
C ALA A 57 2.79 5.17 10.15
N THR A 58 3.11 4.51 9.04
CA THR A 58 2.77 4.98 7.68
C THR A 58 1.36 4.59 7.21
N ILE A 59 0.63 3.77 7.98
CA ILE A 59 -0.75 3.35 7.64
C ILE A 59 -1.68 4.55 7.34
N PRO A 60 -1.72 5.61 8.16
CA PRO A 60 -2.60 6.75 7.90
C PRO A 60 -2.27 7.46 6.58
N CYS A 61 -0.99 7.56 6.23
CA CYS A 61 -0.53 8.19 4.99
C CYS A 61 -0.96 7.38 3.76
N ILE A 62 -0.83 6.04 3.81
CA ILE A 62 -1.26 5.15 2.73
C ILE A 62 -2.78 5.22 2.55
N ILE A 63 -3.55 5.17 3.65
CA ILE A 63 -5.01 5.29 3.61
C ILE A 63 -5.43 6.63 3.03
N TYR A 64 -4.79 7.73 3.44
CA TYR A 64 -5.05 9.07 2.91
C TYR A 64 -4.78 9.15 1.40
N TYR A 65 -3.62 8.63 0.95
CA TYR A 65 -3.25 8.60 -0.45
C TYR A 65 -4.28 7.84 -1.31
N VAL A 66 -4.66 6.64 -0.88
CA VAL A 66 -5.66 5.80 -1.58
C VAL A 66 -7.05 6.47 -1.59
N ARG A 67 -7.48 7.08 -0.47
CA ARG A 67 -8.75 7.81 -0.37
C ARG A 67 -8.80 9.02 -1.30
N CYS A 68 -7.76 9.85 -1.31
CA CYS A 68 -7.68 11.02 -2.19
C CYS A 68 -7.70 10.62 -3.66
N PHE A 69 -6.99 9.55 -4.02
CA PHE A 69 -6.99 9.05 -5.38
C PHE A 69 -8.33 8.44 -5.79
N SER A 70 -8.97 7.64 -4.93
CA SER A 70 -10.29 7.06 -5.18
C SER A 70 -11.36 8.15 -5.38
N TRP A 71 -11.33 9.20 -4.55
CA TRP A 71 -12.21 10.36 -4.69
C TRP A 71 -11.99 11.11 -6.01
N SER A 72 -10.73 11.37 -6.38
CA SER A 72 -10.37 12.00 -7.66
C SER A 72 -10.80 11.16 -8.87
N SER A 73 -10.80 9.84 -8.73
CA SER A 73 -11.24 8.90 -9.76
C SER A 73 -12.74 8.96 -9.98
N LYS A 74 -13.53 8.87 -8.90
CA LYS A 74 -15.00 8.92 -8.96
C LYS A 74 -15.54 10.23 -9.53
N LYS A 75 -14.92 11.36 -9.18
CA LYS A 75 -15.32 12.69 -9.69
C LYS A 75 -15.09 12.85 -11.20
N ARG A 76 -14.11 12.12 -11.78
CA ARG A 76 -13.86 12.11 -13.23
C ARG A 76 -14.87 11.27 -13.99
N GLU A 77 -15.30 10.13 -13.46
CA GLU A 77 -16.33 9.30 -14.10
C GLU A 77 -17.67 10.03 -14.21
N ILE A 78 -18.10 10.73 -13.14
CA ILE A 78 -19.34 11.52 -13.12
C ILE A 78 -19.32 12.62 -14.19
N TRP A 79 -18.19 13.33 -14.33
CA TRP A 79 -18.03 14.34 -15.38
C TRP A 79 -18.14 13.77 -16.79
N PHE A 80 -17.63 12.56 -17.04
CA PHE A 80 -17.76 11.92 -18.35
C PHE A 80 -19.19 11.48 -18.66
N SER A 81 -19.97 11.06 -17.66
CA SER A 81 -21.38 10.66 -17.86
C SER A 81 -22.34 11.84 -18.09
N GLU A 82 -21.98 13.06 -17.68
CA GLU A 82 -22.83 14.25 -17.88
C GLU A 82 -22.55 14.96 -19.22
N THR A 83 -21.43 14.65 -19.89
CA THR A 83 -21.00 15.30 -21.14
C THR A 83 -21.26 14.49 -22.43
N VAL A 84 -21.85 13.30 -22.31
CA VAL A 84 -22.26 12.41 -23.43
C VAL A 84 -23.77 12.29 -23.40
#